data_AF-X0RTL8-F1
#
_entry.id   AF-X0RTL8-F1
#
_cell.length_a   1.000
_cell.length_b   1.000
_cell.length_c   1.000
_cell.angle_alpha   90.00
_cell.angle_beta   90.00
_cell.angle_gamma   90.00
#
_symmetry.space_group_name_H-M   'P 1'
#
loop_
_entity.id
_entity.type
_entity.pdbx_description
1 polymer ?
#
loop_
_entity_poly.entity_id
_entity_poly.type
_entity_poly.pdbx_seq_one_letter_code
_entity_poly.pdbx_strand_id
1 'polypeptide(L)' 'MSDNTFQWSFVGVVALALVLIILSAVGAIPAWVIAIAIVGGIVGDGVLLHYWGKDYMSRI' A
#
# COMPACT_ATOMS: atom_id res chain seq x y z
N MET A 1 -8.40 6.07 12.59
CA MET A 1 -8.16 6.63 11.25
C MET A 1 -9.49 6.99 10.64
N SER A 2 -9.62 8.19 10.03
CA SER A 2 -10.84 8.53 9.30
C SER A 2 -10.93 7.76 7.99
N ASP A 3 -12.14 7.54 7.47
CA ASP A 3 -12.35 6.79 6.22
C ASP A 3 -11.66 7.46 5.03
N ASN A 4 -11.72 8.79 4.97
CA ASN A 4 -11.03 9.57 3.94
C ASN A 4 -9.50 9.37 4.03
N THR A 5 -8.93 9.38 5.23
CA THR A 5 -7.50 9.12 5.40
C THR A 5 -7.17 7.71 4.92
N PHE A 6 -7.96 6.70 5.32
CA PHE A 6 -7.72 5.31 4.92
C PHE A 6 -7.76 5.16 3.40
N GLN A 7 -8.77 5.73 2.74
CA GLN A 7 -8.93 5.66 1.29
C GLN A 7 -7.74 6.28 0.55
N TRP A 8 -7.31 7.49 0.93
CA TRP A 8 -6.16 8.14 0.30
C TRP A 8 -4.84 7.40 0.56
N SER A 9 -4.64 6.86 1.76
CA SER A 9 -3.46 6.06 2.08
C SER A 9 -3.43 4.76 1.28
N PHE A 10 -4.56 4.05 1.16
CA PHE A 10 -4.67 2.82 0.38
C PHE A 10 -4.38 3.07 -1.11
N VAL A 11 -4.99 4.10 -1.70
CA VAL A 11 -4.69 4.50 -3.09
C VAL A 11 -3.20 4.84 -3.24
N GLY A 12 -2.61 5.54 -2.27
CA GLY A 12 -1.19 5.88 -2.27
C GLY A 12 -0.27 4.64 -2.28
N VAL A 13 -0.56 3.65 -1.43
CA VAL A 13 0.22 2.40 -1.37
C VAL A 13 0.12 1.62 -2.67
N VAL A 14 -1.09 1.46 -3.21
CA VAL A 14 -1.32 0.78 -4.50
C VAL A 14 -0.63 1.51 -5.65
N ALA A 15 -0.77 2.84 -5.72
CA ALA A 15 -0.14 3.64 -6.76
C ALA A 15 1.40 3.54 -6.71
N LEU A 16 1.98 3.61 -5.51
CA LEU A 16 3.42 3.45 -5.33
C LEU A 16 3.90 2.05 -5.76
N ALA A 17 3.18 1.00 -5.35
CA ALA A 17 3.52 -0.37 -5.75
C ALA A 17 3.48 -0.53 -7.28
N LEU A 18 2.44 -0.03 -7.94
CA LEU A 18 2.32 -0.07 -9.40
C LEU A 18 3.46 0.70 -10.09
N VAL A 19 3.80 1.90 -9.61
CA VAL A 19 4.91 2.70 -10.17
C VAL A 19 6.22 1.92 -10.06
N LEU A 20 6.53 1.34 -8.91
CA LEU A 20 7.76 0.57 -8.71
C LEU A 20 7.81 -0.68 -9.60
N ILE A 21 6.68 -1.38 -9.75
CA ILE A 21 6.58 -2.54 -10.65
C ILE A 21 6.83 -2.11 -12.10
N ILE A 22 6.18 -1.05 -12.58
CA ILE A 22 6.34 -0.55 -13.95
C ILE A 22 7.78 -0.12 -14.20
N LEU A 23 8.37 0.68 -13.30
CA LEU A 23 9.77 1.13 -13.41
C LEU A 23 10.74 -0.05 -13.46
N SER A 24 10.50 -1.09 -12.67
CA SER A 24 11.33 -2.30 -12.69
C SER A 24 11.14 -3.09 -14.00
N ALA A 25 9.90 -3.21 -14.46
CA ALA A 25 9.57 -3.97 -15.68
C ALA A 25 10.15 -3.34 -16.95
N VAL A 26 10.22 -2.01 -17.02
CA VAL A 26 10.87 -1.30 -18.15
C VAL A 26 12.39 -1.21 -18.01
N GLY A 27 12.97 -1.79 -16.95
CA GLY A 27 14.42 -1.79 -16.72
C GLY A 27 14.99 -0.48 -16.18
N ALA A 28 14.14 0.45 -15.71
CA ALA A 28 14.61 1.71 -15.12
C ALA A 28 15.22 1.52 -13.72
N ILE A 29 14.82 0.46 -13.01
CA ILE A 29 15.38 0.06 -11.71
C ILE A 29 15.51 -1.49 -11.63
N PRO A 30 16.29 -2.03 -10.67
CA PRO A 30 16.54 -3.47 -10.58
C PRO A 30 15.26 -4.32 -10.40
N ALA A 31 15.22 -5.48 -11.06
CA ALA A 31 14.04 -6.36 -11.05
C ALA A 31 13.62 -6.87 -9.65
N TRP A 32 14.54 -6.98 -8.69
CA TRP A 32 14.21 -7.41 -7.32
C TRP A 32 13.30 -6.40 -6.59
N VAL A 33 13.21 -5.16 -7.07
CA VAL A 33 12.29 -4.15 -6.53
C VAL A 33 10.83 -4.55 -6.73
N ILE A 34 10.50 -5.38 -7.74
CA ILE A 34 9.15 -5.93 -7.92
C ILE A 34 8.73 -6.71 -6.67
N ALA A 35 9.62 -7.55 -6.12
CA ALA A 35 9.31 -8.33 -4.93
C ALA A 35 9.03 -7.42 -3.73
N ILE A 36 9.78 -6.33 -3.58
CA ILE A 36 9.55 -5.34 -2.51
C ILE A 36 8.26 -4.58 -2.72
N ALA A 37 7.94 -4.18 -3.95
CA ALA A 37 6.69 -3.48 -4.25
C ALA A 37 5.48 -4.34 -3.89
N ILE A 38 5.51 -5.64 -4.21
CA ILE A 38 4.44 -6.59 -3.88
C ILE A 38 4.36 -6.80 -2.36
N VAL A 39 5.47 -7.17 -1.71
CA VAL A 39 5.49 -7.44 -0.27
C VAL A 39 5.13 -6.18 0.53
N GLY A 40 5.73 -5.05 0.18
CA GLY A 40 5.47 -3.75 0.79
C GLY A 40 4.05 -3.27 0.58
N GLY A 41 3.46 -3.49 -0.61
CA GLY A 41 2.05 -3.18 -0.88
C GLY A 41 1.10 -3.99 0.01
N ILE A 42 1.26 -5.32 0.03
CA ILE A 42 0.43 -6.22 0.85
C ILE A 42 0.56 -5.88 2.34
N VAL A 43 1.80 -5.70 2.83
CA VAL A 43 2.05 -5.38 4.23
C VAL A 43 1.51 -3.98 4.57
N GLY A 44 1.74 -3.00 3.70
CA GLY A 44 1.26 -1.63 3.88
C GLY A 44 -0.25 -1.56 3.98
N ASP A 45 -0.96 -2.18 3.04
CA ASP A 45 -2.42 -2.23 3.03
C ASP A 45 -2.97 -3.02 4.23
N GLY A 46 -2.32 -4.13 4.61
CA GLY A 46 -2.68 -4.89 5.81
C GLY A 46 -2.56 -4.06 7.10
N VAL A 47 -1.50 -3.26 7.21
CA VAL A 47 -1.31 -2.34 8.35
C VAL A 47 -2.38 -1.23 8.34
N LEU A 48 -2.69 -0.65 7.18
CA LEU A 48 -3.74 0.35 7.04
C LEU A 48 -5.11 -0.21 7.46
N LEU A 49 -5.45 -1.42 7.00
CA LEU A 49 -6.68 -2.12 7.38
C LEU A 49 -6.74 -2.39 8.88
N HIS A 50 -5.63 -2.81 9.49
CA HIS A 50 -5.58 -3.06 10.93
C HIS A 50 -5.92 -1.80 11.74
N TYR A 51 -5.28 -0.67 11.43
CA TYR A 51 -5.51 0.57 12.15
C TYR A 51 -6.88 1.19 11.86
N TRP A 52 -7.35 1.12 10.63
CA TRP A 52 -8.70 1.57 10.28
C TRP A 52 -9.76 0.73 10.99
N GLY A 53 -9.66 -0.61 10.94
CA GLY A 53 -10.61 -1.51 11.59
C GLY A 53 -10.65 -1.35 13.10
N LYS A 54 -9.50 -1.16 13.76
CA LYS A 54 -9.44 -0.88 15.21
C LYS A 54 -10.17 0.41 15.56
N ASP A 55 -9.94 1.48 14.80
CA ASP A 55 -10.61 2.76 15.04
C ASP A 55 -12.10 2.68 14.75
N TYR A 56 -12.50 1.96 13.70
CA TYR A 56 -13.90 1.71 13.36
C TYR A 56 -14.63 1.00 14.51
N MET A 57 -14.06 -0.10 15.05
CA MET A 57 -14.67 -0.84 16.18
C MET A 57 -14.77 0.00 17.45
N SER A 58 -13.86 0.95 17.67
CA SER A 58 -13.91 1.85 18.84
C SER A 58 -15.00 2.91 18.77
N ARG A 59 -15.64 3.09 17.61
CA ARG A 59 -16.77 4.01 17.40
C ARG A 59 -18.13 3.33 17.60
N ILE A 60 -18.13 2.00 17.81
CA ILE A 60 -19.30 1.17 18.11
C ILE A 60 -19.43 1.05 19.63
#